data_AF-A0A421JXW8-F1
#
_entry.id   AF-A0A421JXW8-F1
#
_cell.length_a   1.000
_cell.length_b   1.000
_cell.length_c   1.000
_cell.angle_alpha   90.00
_cell.angle_beta   90.00
_cell.angle_gamma   90.00
#
_symmetry.space_group_name_H-M   'P 1'
#
loop_
_entity.id
_entity.type
_entity.pdbx_description
1 polymer ?
#
loop_
_entity_poly.entity_id
_entity_poly.type
_entity_poly.pdbx_seq_one_letter_code
_entity_poly.pdbx_strand_id
1 'polypeptide(L)'
;MTSSTRQFRAQTIPTVVMVIVTPLLCSLGFWQLERAEQKRSQATALEMRRKMPPISLTDSARAEADQLLYRQVKLQGEFLPERTIFITNRKHLGKTGFHVVTPLQLSENGELVLVNRGWTAATPSTDKESLANSRGQLSISGEITIPQAPAIELTPSDDDSQLPPHWPYLTLERYRHWSGLEVLPILVLQTSEDDKNFIRQWPTPKVSDLMHIGYAIQWFAFAIIALLVWLRLSYQKVSNETA
;
A
#
# COMPACT_ATOMS: atom_id res chain seq x y z
N MET A 1 54.32 43.77 -6.93
CA MET A 1 53.13 42.99 -7.36
C MET A 1 53.51 41.52 -7.30
N THR A 2 53.04 40.77 -6.31
CA THR A 2 53.29 39.32 -6.21
C THR A 2 52.41 38.60 -7.24
N SER A 3 53.00 38.05 -8.30
CA SER A 3 52.26 37.20 -9.24
C SER A 3 52.01 35.85 -8.54
N SER A 4 50.75 35.58 -8.22
CA SER A 4 50.33 34.30 -7.66
C SER A 4 49.97 33.36 -8.81
N THR A 5 50.86 32.42 -9.14
CA THR A 5 50.56 31.37 -10.12
C THR A 5 49.94 30.18 -9.39
N ARG A 6 48.73 29.76 -9.80
CA ARG A 6 48.14 28.49 -9.33
C ARG A 6 48.77 27.34 -10.11
N GLN A 7 49.28 26.33 -9.40
CA GLN A 7 49.81 25.10 -10.03
C GLN A 7 48.89 23.93 -9.69
N PHE A 8 48.65 23.06 -10.68
CA PHE A 8 47.93 21.81 -10.49
C PHE A 8 48.90 20.74 -9.97
N ARG A 9 48.61 20.17 -8.81
CA ARG A 9 49.41 19.10 -8.20
C ARG A 9 48.47 18.10 -7.52
N ALA A 10 48.19 17.01 -8.23
CA ALA A 10 47.33 15.93 -7.73
C ALA A 10 48.03 15.22 -6.56
N GLN A 11 47.54 15.43 -5.35
CA GLN A 11 48.03 14.73 -4.16
C GLN A 11 47.56 13.27 -4.18
N THR A 12 48.42 12.33 -3.80
CA THR A 12 48.14 10.89 -3.87
C THR A 12 46.92 10.48 -3.05
N ILE A 13 46.85 10.91 -1.77
CA ILE A 13 45.76 10.53 -0.86
C ILE A 13 44.40 11.05 -1.35
N PRO A 14 44.19 12.36 -1.63
CA PRO A 14 42.92 12.85 -2.17
C PRO A 14 42.52 12.20 -3.50
N THR A 15 43.50 11.86 -4.34
CA THR A 15 43.25 11.22 -5.65
C THR A 15 42.77 9.78 -5.45
N VAL A 16 43.40 9.00 -4.58
CA VAL A 16 42.95 7.63 -4.26
C VAL A 16 41.54 7.66 -3.65
N VAL A 17 41.29 8.58 -2.71
CA VAL A 17 39.96 8.74 -2.11
C VAL A 17 38.91 9.07 -3.17
N MET A 18 39.17 10.03 -4.05
CA MET A 18 38.26 10.40 -5.14
C MET A 18 37.98 9.21 -6.08
N VAL A 19 39.02 8.48 -6.49
CA VAL A 19 38.90 7.33 -7.41
C VAL A 19 38.06 6.19 -6.81
N ILE A 20 38.04 6.04 -5.49
CA ILE A 20 37.23 5.00 -4.81
C ILE A 20 35.82 5.50 -4.50
N VAL A 21 35.72 6.69 -3.90
CA VAL A 21 34.46 7.21 -3.37
C VAL A 21 33.52 7.61 -4.49
N THR A 22 34.00 8.24 -5.56
CA THR A 22 33.13 8.69 -6.66
C THR A 22 32.40 7.53 -7.35
N PRO A 23 33.06 6.44 -7.79
CA PRO A 23 32.36 5.29 -8.36
C PRO A 23 31.38 4.63 -7.40
N LEU A 24 31.72 4.54 -6.10
CA LEU A 24 30.81 4.00 -5.09
C LEU A 24 29.53 4.84 -4.96
N LEU A 25 29.66 6.17 -4.87
CA LEU A 25 28.52 7.09 -4.80
C LEU A 25 27.67 7.02 -6.06
N CYS A 26 28.30 6.97 -7.24
CA CYS A 26 27.57 6.77 -8.51
C CYS A 26 26.82 5.42 -8.53
N SER A 27 27.46 4.34 -8.07
CA SER A 27 26.83 3.02 -7.97
C SER A 27 25.61 3.03 -7.05
N LEU A 28 25.69 3.72 -5.91
CA LEU A 28 24.55 3.90 -5.00
C LEU A 28 23.43 4.73 -5.64
N GLY A 29 23.79 5.75 -6.42
CA GLY A 29 22.83 6.54 -7.21
C GLY A 29 22.07 5.69 -8.22
N PHE A 30 22.78 4.87 -9.01
CA PHE A 30 22.15 3.94 -9.96
C PHE A 30 21.29 2.89 -9.28
N TRP A 31 21.74 2.32 -8.16
CA TRP A 31 20.95 1.36 -7.38
C TRP A 31 19.62 1.97 -6.90
N GLN A 32 19.63 3.22 -6.45
CA GLN A 32 18.40 3.92 -6.06
C GLN A 32 17.46 4.16 -7.26
N LEU A 33 17.99 4.50 -8.44
CA LEU A 33 17.18 4.62 -9.66
C LEU A 33 16.55 3.29 -10.07
N GLU A 34 17.30 2.19 -10.02
CA GLU A 34 16.77 0.85 -10.29
C GLU A 34 15.64 0.51 -9.31
N ARG A 35 15.83 0.82 -8.02
CA ARG A 35 14.80 0.59 -7.00
C ARG A 35 13.54 1.42 -7.25
N ALA A 36 13.69 2.66 -7.72
CA ALA A 36 12.57 3.50 -8.13
C ALA A 36 11.78 2.87 -9.29
N GLU A 37 12.48 2.38 -10.32
CA GLU A 37 11.84 1.74 -11.48
C GLU A 37 11.14 0.42 -11.13
N GLN A 38 11.75 -0.40 -10.26
CA GLN A 38 11.09 -1.60 -9.72
C GLN A 38 9.77 -1.25 -9.01
N LYS A 39 9.75 -0.16 -8.22
CA LYS A 39 8.53 0.30 -7.56
C LYS A 39 7.51 0.83 -8.56
N ARG A 40 7.95 1.61 -9.54
CA ARG A 40 7.07 2.16 -10.58
C ARG A 40 6.43 1.08 -11.44
N SER A 41 7.18 0.08 -11.86
CA SER A 41 6.67 -1.04 -12.67
C SER A 41 5.63 -1.86 -11.91
N GLN A 42 5.86 -2.13 -10.62
CA GLN A 42 4.86 -2.74 -9.73
C GLN A 42 3.59 -1.90 -9.67
N ALA A 43 3.69 -0.62 -9.34
CA ALA A 43 2.55 0.29 -9.27
C ALA A 43 1.72 0.31 -10.56
N THR A 44 2.43 0.39 -11.70
CA THR A 44 1.81 0.40 -13.03
C THR A 44 1.06 -0.91 -13.29
N ALA A 45 1.65 -2.06 -12.95
CA ALA A 45 0.99 -3.36 -13.10
C ALA A 45 -0.29 -3.46 -12.27
N LEU A 46 -0.28 -2.96 -11.03
CA LEU A 46 -1.48 -2.89 -10.20
C LEU A 46 -2.56 -1.97 -10.81
N GLU A 47 -2.18 -0.79 -11.31
CA GLU A 47 -3.12 0.12 -11.96
C GLU A 47 -3.73 -0.48 -13.23
N MET A 48 -2.93 -1.18 -14.04
CA MET A 48 -3.45 -1.88 -15.22
C MET A 48 -4.51 -2.91 -14.82
N ARG A 49 -4.29 -3.66 -13.72
CA ARG A 49 -5.28 -4.62 -13.21
C ARG A 49 -6.59 -3.95 -12.79
N ARG A 50 -6.51 -2.79 -12.15
CA ARG A 50 -7.69 -2.00 -11.75
C ARG A 50 -8.50 -1.47 -12.91
N LYS A 51 -7.84 -1.17 -14.04
CA LYS A 51 -8.47 -0.65 -15.27
C LYS A 51 -9.06 -1.75 -16.16
N MET A 52 -8.76 -3.01 -15.90
CA MET A 52 -9.38 -4.12 -16.64
C MET A 52 -10.88 -4.18 -16.38
N PRO A 53 -11.68 -4.68 -17.35
CA PRO A 53 -13.11 -4.88 -17.16
C PRO A 53 -13.42 -5.68 -15.88
N PRO A 54 -14.51 -5.32 -15.17
CA PRO A 54 -14.95 -6.08 -14.01
C PRO A 54 -15.23 -7.53 -14.37
N ILE A 55 -14.83 -8.45 -13.50
CA ILE A 55 -15.15 -9.87 -13.63
C ILE A 55 -16.37 -10.24 -12.80
N SER A 56 -17.05 -11.31 -13.19
CA SER A 56 -17.94 -12.05 -12.28
C SER A 56 -17.11 -13.08 -11.51
N LEU A 57 -17.40 -13.26 -10.22
CA LEU A 57 -16.82 -14.36 -9.46
C LEU A 57 -17.52 -15.64 -9.89
N THR A 58 -16.88 -16.38 -10.79
CA THR A 58 -17.24 -17.76 -11.11
C THR A 58 -16.33 -18.72 -10.33
N ASP A 59 -16.60 -20.02 -10.38
CA ASP A 59 -15.94 -21.06 -9.55
C ASP A 59 -14.40 -21.03 -9.55
N SER A 60 -13.76 -20.37 -10.52
CA SER A 60 -12.31 -20.15 -10.59
C SER A 60 -11.75 -19.19 -9.51
N ALA A 61 -12.60 -18.39 -8.85
CA ALA A 61 -12.17 -17.42 -7.83
C ALA A 61 -11.46 -18.06 -6.63
N ARG A 62 -11.77 -19.34 -6.34
CA ARG A 62 -11.17 -20.09 -5.23
C ARG A 62 -9.72 -20.51 -5.51
N ALA A 63 -9.40 -20.81 -6.77
CA ALA A 63 -8.07 -21.28 -7.17
C ALA A 63 -7.08 -20.14 -7.46
N GLU A 64 -7.58 -18.95 -7.78
CA GLU A 64 -6.77 -17.86 -8.35
C GLU A 64 -6.80 -16.56 -7.54
N ALA A 65 -7.09 -16.62 -6.23
CA ALA A 65 -7.26 -15.44 -5.37
C ALA A 65 -6.15 -14.39 -5.52
N ASP A 66 -4.88 -14.81 -5.55
CA ASP A 66 -3.71 -13.93 -5.71
C ASP A 66 -3.65 -13.26 -7.10
N GLN A 67 -4.14 -13.94 -8.14
CA GLN A 67 -4.21 -13.40 -9.49
C GLN A 67 -5.34 -12.38 -9.64
N LEU A 68 -6.37 -12.51 -8.82
CA LEU A 68 -7.53 -11.61 -8.77
C LEU A 68 -7.29 -10.35 -7.94
N LEU A 69 -6.17 -10.26 -7.22
CA LEU A 69 -5.85 -9.09 -6.40
C LEU A 69 -5.90 -7.79 -7.22
N TYR A 70 -6.63 -6.80 -6.71
CA TYR A 70 -6.91 -5.49 -7.30
C TYR A 70 -7.78 -5.49 -8.57
N ARG A 71 -8.38 -6.62 -8.96
CA ARG A 71 -9.37 -6.66 -10.04
C ARG A 71 -10.68 -6.03 -9.57
N GLN A 72 -11.33 -5.33 -10.49
CA GLN A 72 -12.72 -4.91 -10.31
C GLN A 72 -13.64 -6.12 -10.46
N VAL A 73 -14.70 -6.15 -9.68
CA VAL A 73 -15.67 -7.23 -9.66
C VAL A 73 -17.09 -6.67 -9.62
N LYS A 74 -18.02 -7.36 -10.28
CA LYS A 74 -19.45 -7.09 -10.16
C LYS A 74 -20.13 -8.35 -9.63
N LEU A 75 -20.82 -8.20 -8.52
CA LEU A 75 -21.47 -9.28 -7.78
C LEU A 75 -22.97 -9.07 -7.78
N GLN A 76 -23.72 -10.17 -7.80
CA GLN A 76 -25.16 -10.17 -7.56
C GLN A 76 -25.46 -11.15 -6.45
N GLY A 77 -26.19 -10.72 -5.43
CA GLY A 77 -26.43 -11.54 -4.27
C GLY A 77 -27.34 -10.88 -3.24
N GLU A 78 -27.45 -11.53 -2.08
CA GLU A 78 -28.12 -11.01 -0.90
C GLU A 78 -27.13 -10.99 0.28
N PHE A 79 -27.13 -9.90 1.06
CA PHE A 79 -26.30 -9.83 2.26
C PHE A 79 -26.88 -10.73 3.36
N LEU A 80 -26.02 -11.26 4.24
CA LEU A 80 -26.44 -11.90 5.49
C LEU A 80 -26.06 -11.00 6.69
N PRO A 81 -26.90 -10.02 7.05
CA PRO A 81 -26.59 -9.05 8.11
C PRO A 81 -26.25 -9.68 9.46
N GLU A 82 -26.85 -10.83 9.76
CA GLU A 82 -26.69 -11.61 11.00
C GLU A 82 -25.25 -12.11 11.19
N ARG A 83 -24.45 -12.07 10.12
CA ARG A 83 -23.06 -12.56 10.07
C ARG A 83 -22.08 -11.43 9.80
N THR A 84 -22.50 -10.19 10.05
CA THR A 84 -21.66 -8.99 9.98
C THR A 84 -20.62 -9.00 11.09
N ILE A 85 -19.46 -8.39 10.83
CA ILE A 85 -18.47 -8.02 11.84
C ILE A 85 -18.10 -6.54 11.69
N PHE A 86 -17.60 -5.94 12.76
CA PHE A 86 -17.08 -4.59 12.75
C PHE A 86 -15.58 -4.59 12.94
N ILE A 87 -14.85 -4.00 11.98
CA ILE A 87 -13.41 -3.79 12.12
C ILE A 87 -13.18 -2.45 12.80
N THR A 88 -12.63 -2.47 14.01
CA THR A 88 -12.49 -1.32 14.90
C THR A 88 -11.27 -0.44 14.57
N ASN A 89 -11.21 0.72 15.22
CA ASN A 89 -10.09 1.67 15.17
C ASN A 89 -9.74 2.13 13.73
N ARG A 90 -10.75 2.23 12.86
CA ARG A 90 -10.57 2.75 11.50
C ARG A 90 -10.73 4.25 11.52
N LYS A 91 -9.72 4.98 11.06
CA LYS A 91 -9.75 6.44 11.03
C LYS A 91 -10.15 6.95 9.65
N HIS A 92 -11.09 7.90 9.63
CA HIS A 92 -11.46 8.65 8.45
C HIS A 92 -11.56 10.13 8.80
N LEU A 93 -10.77 10.98 8.12
CA LEU A 93 -10.71 12.44 8.36
C LEU A 93 -10.59 12.83 9.85
N GLY A 94 -9.72 12.14 10.59
CA GLY A 94 -9.46 12.41 12.01
C GLY A 94 -10.48 11.82 12.98
N LYS A 95 -11.57 11.21 12.51
CA LYS A 95 -12.55 10.51 13.34
C LYS A 95 -12.26 9.02 13.37
N THR A 96 -12.29 8.42 14.56
CA THR A 96 -12.26 6.97 14.73
C THR A 96 -13.65 6.40 14.50
N GLY A 97 -13.72 5.24 13.85
CA GLY A 97 -14.94 4.54 13.52
C GLY A 97 -14.64 3.09 13.14
N PHE A 98 -15.53 2.51 12.33
CA PHE A 98 -15.55 1.09 12.02
C PHE A 98 -15.62 0.85 10.52
N HIS A 99 -14.97 -0.21 10.03
CA HIS A 99 -15.37 -0.81 8.76
C HIS A 99 -16.42 -1.89 9.01
N VAL A 100 -17.43 -1.96 8.15
CA VAL A 100 -18.48 -2.98 8.23
C VAL A 100 -18.21 -4.05 7.20
N VAL A 101 -18.01 -5.29 7.65
CA VAL A 101 -17.84 -6.44 6.76
C VAL A 101 -19.03 -7.36 6.88
N THR A 102 -19.72 -7.59 5.77
CA THR A 102 -20.90 -8.45 5.71
C THR A 102 -20.70 -9.47 4.59
N PRO A 103 -20.97 -10.76 4.83
CA PRO A 103 -20.94 -11.76 3.77
C PRO A 103 -22.11 -11.53 2.81
N LEU A 104 -21.83 -11.68 1.52
CA LEU A 104 -22.80 -11.67 0.43
C LEU A 104 -22.93 -13.09 -0.10
N GLN A 105 -24.16 -13.61 -0.14
CA GLN A 105 -24.48 -14.86 -0.81
C GLN A 105 -24.72 -14.57 -2.29
N LEU A 106 -23.86 -15.13 -3.15
CA LEU A 106 -23.94 -14.93 -4.60
C LEU A 106 -25.12 -15.71 -5.18
N SER A 107 -25.89 -15.07 -6.07
CA SER A 107 -27.08 -15.71 -6.64
C SER A 107 -26.79 -16.67 -7.78
N GLU A 108 -25.60 -16.60 -8.36
CA GLU A 108 -25.19 -17.50 -9.45
C GLU A 108 -24.88 -18.92 -8.94
N ASN A 109 -24.17 -19.05 -7.82
CA ASN A 109 -23.70 -20.34 -7.31
C ASN A 109 -23.92 -20.56 -5.80
N GLY A 110 -24.50 -19.59 -5.08
CA GLY A 110 -24.75 -19.68 -3.63
C GLY A 110 -23.51 -19.51 -2.76
N GLU A 111 -22.32 -19.28 -3.34
CA GLU A 111 -21.09 -19.06 -2.58
C GLU A 111 -21.15 -17.77 -1.77
N LEU A 112 -20.39 -17.75 -0.67
CA LEU A 112 -20.30 -16.59 0.20
C LEU A 112 -19.00 -15.84 -0.06
N VAL A 113 -19.10 -14.54 -0.29
CA VAL A 113 -17.94 -13.65 -0.38
C VAL A 113 -18.04 -12.56 0.67
N LEU A 114 -16.93 -12.27 1.35
CA LEU A 114 -16.89 -11.15 2.28
C LEU A 114 -16.84 -9.84 1.52
N VAL A 115 -17.71 -8.90 1.90
CA VAL A 115 -17.70 -7.54 1.35
C VAL A 115 -17.49 -6.55 2.48
N ASN A 116 -16.44 -5.74 2.36
CA ASN A 116 -16.27 -4.56 3.18
C ASN A 116 -17.11 -3.42 2.58
N ARG A 117 -18.18 -3.05 3.29
CA ARG A 117 -19.19 -2.10 2.84
C ARG A 117 -18.75 -0.65 2.95
N GLY A 118 -17.72 -0.37 3.76
CA GLY A 118 -17.17 0.97 3.96
C GLY A 118 -17.00 1.33 5.43
N TRP A 119 -16.59 2.58 5.64
CA TRP A 119 -16.38 3.18 6.95
C TRP A 119 -17.62 3.89 7.48
N THR A 120 -17.82 3.84 8.80
CA THR A 120 -18.85 4.59 9.54
C THR A 120 -18.27 5.13 10.85
N ALA A 121 -18.73 6.31 11.28
CA ALA A 121 -18.27 6.98 12.51
C ALA A 121 -18.80 6.31 13.79
N ALA A 122 -20.02 5.76 13.71
CA ALA A 122 -20.66 5.05 14.80
C ALA A 122 -20.86 3.59 14.38
N THR A 123 -20.91 2.68 15.36
CA THR A 123 -21.47 1.36 15.11
C THR A 123 -22.88 1.58 14.55
N PRO A 124 -23.18 1.13 13.32
CA PRO A 124 -24.54 1.22 12.79
C PRO A 124 -25.46 0.57 13.81
N SER A 125 -26.63 1.16 14.07
CA SER A 125 -27.59 0.49 14.94
C SER A 125 -27.87 -0.89 14.34
N THR A 126 -27.71 -1.92 15.15
CA THR A 126 -28.11 -3.30 14.81
C THR A 126 -29.62 -3.39 14.59
N ASP A 127 -30.35 -2.28 14.76
CA ASP A 127 -31.73 -2.13 14.35
C ASP A 127 -31.86 -2.66 12.93
N LYS A 128 -32.72 -3.68 12.84
CA LYS A 128 -32.98 -4.41 11.61
C LYS A 128 -33.28 -3.49 10.45
N GLU A 129 -33.76 -2.26 10.66
CA GLU A 129 -34.10 -1.28 9.62
C GLU A 129 -32.88 -0.65 8.93
N SER A 130 -31.76 -0.39 9.64
CA SER A 130 -30.54 0.16 9.00
C SER A 130 -29.84 -0.91 8.14
N LEU A 131 -29.90 -2.17 8.59
CA LEU A 131 -29.38 -3.33 7.87
C LEU A 131 -30.40 -3.94 6.88
N ALA A 132 -31.70 -3.72 7.04
CA ALA A 132 -32.76 -4.25 6.16
C ALA A 132 -32.80 -3.59 4.80
N ASN A 133 -32.23 -2.39 4.65
CA ASN A 133 -31.95 -1.81 3.33
C ASN A 133 -30.95 -2.67 2.51
N SER A 134 -30.43 -3.75 3.10
CA SER A 134 -29.55 -4.74 2.47
C SER A 134 -30.25 -6.09 2.21
N ARG A 135 -31.56 -6.21 2.46
CA ARG A 135 -32.33 -7.44 2.17
C ARG A 135 -32.83 -7.45 0.74
N GLY A 136 -32.78 -8.61 0.11
CA GLY A 136 -33.11 -8.80 -1.30
C GLY A 136 -31.92 -8.68 -2.24
N GLN A 137 -32.19 -9.02 -3.50
CA GLN A 137 -31.22 -9.14 -4.57
C GLN A 137 -30.60 -7.78 -4.92
N LEU A 138 -29.28 -7.67 -4.78
CA LEU A 138 -28.54 -6.43 -5.01
C LEU A 138 -27.28 -6.66 -5.87
N SER A 139 -26.92 -5.64 -6.63
CA SER A 139 -25.76 -5.64 -7.53
C SER A 139 -24.64 -4.80 -6.95
N ILE A 140 -23.60 -5.44 -6.42
CA ILE A 140 -22.44 -4.78 -5.81
C ILE A 140 -21.30 -4.67 -6.81
N SER A 141 -20.65 -3.51 -6.85
CA SER A 141 -19.34 -3.36 -7.51
C SER A 141 -18.27 -3.16 -6.45
N GLY A 142 -17.06 -3.70 -6.69
CA GLY A 142 -15.96 -3.55 -5.76
C GLY A 142 -14.60 -3.96 -6.32
N GLU A 143 -13.57 -3.78 -5.49
CA GLU A 143 -12.20 -4.19 -5.76
C GLU A 143 -11.82 -5.40 -4.90
N ILE A 144 -11.22 -6.43 -5.50
CA ILE A 144 -10.77 -7.62 -4.79
C ILE A 144 -9.48 -7.33 -4.01
N THR A 145 -9.45 -7.74 -2.75
CA THR A 145 -8.28 -7.74 -1.88
C THR A 145 -8.21 -9.04 -1.08
N ILE A 146 -7.10 -9.27 -0.38
CA ILE A 146 -6.92 -10.38 0.55
C ILE A 146 -6.66 -9.78 1.93
N PRO A 147 -7.50 -10.06 2.94
CA PRO A 147 -7.29 -9.52 4.28
C PRO A 147 -6.11 -10.25 4.94
N GLN A 148 -5.18 -9.48 5.49
CA GLN A 148 -3.98 -10.01 6.17
C GLN A 148 -3.91 -9.51 7.61
N ALA A 149 -3.37 -10.36 8.48
CA ALA A 149 -3.03 -9.97 9.84
C ALA A 149 -1.91 -8.92 9.83
N PRO A 150 -1.87 -8.02 10.83
CA PRO A 150 -0.74 -7.12 10.99
C PRO A 150 0.55 -7.90 11.27
N ALA A 151 1.69 -7.38 10.83
CA ALA A 151 3.00 -8.01 11.06
C ALA A 151 3.37 -8.11 12.55
N ILE A 152 2.80 -7.23 13.38
CA ILE A 152 2.96 -7.24 14.83
C ILE A 152 1.57 -7.03 15.44
N GLU A 153 1.16 -8.00 16.26
CA GLU A 153 -0.03 -7.89 17.08
C GLU A 153 0.38 -7.48 18.50
N LEU A 154 -0.01 -6.27 18.91
CA LEU A 154 0.34 -5.72 20.22
C LEU A 154 -0.62 -6.18 21.32
N THR A 155 -1.79 -6.71 20.95
CA THR A 155 -2.83 -7.14 21.90
C THR A 155 -3.67 -8.23 21.24
N PRO A 156 -3.66 -9.47 21.76
CA PRO A 156 -4.59 -10.49 21.32
C PRO A 156 -6.01 -10.00 21.59
N SER A 157 -6.86 -10.06 20.57
CA SER A 157 -8.24 -9.62 20.67
C SER A 157 -9.14 -10.82 20.45
N ASP A 158 -9.31 -11.66 21.47
CA ASP A 158 -10.08 -12.91 21.35
C ASP A 158 -11.54 -12.76 21.81
N ASP A 159 -12.00 -11.53 22.07
CA ASP A 159 -13.37 -11.29 22.51
C ASP A 159 -14.35 -11.27 21.33
N ASP A 160 -14.83 -12.46 20.97
CA ASP A 160 -15.91 -12.69 20.00
C ASP A 160 -17.31 -12.72 20.65
N SER A 161 -17.42 -12.36 21.95
CA SER A 161 -18.69 -12.46 22.69
C SER A 161 -19.71 -11.39 22.30
N GLN A 162 -19.27 -10.27 21.75
CA GLN A 162 -20.14 -9.21 21.24
C GLN A 162 -20.79 -9.63 19.91
N LEU A 163 -22.06 -9.29 19.73
CA LEU A 163 -22.82 -9.54 18.50
C LEU A 163 -23.38 -8.23 17.96
N PRO A 164 -22.90 -7.73 16.80
CA PRO A 164 -21.80 -8.26 15.98
C PRO A 164 -20.41 -8.18 16.65
N PRO A 165 -19.45 -9.05 16.29
CA PRO A 165 -18.09 -9.00 16.84
C PRO A 165 -17.32 -7.75 16.42
N HIS A 166 -16.46 -7.28 17.32
CA HIS A 166 -15.62 -6.10 17.14
C HIS A 166 -14.15 -6.51 17.03
N TRP A 167 -13.61 -6.57 15.82
CA TRP A 167 -12.26 -7.07 15.57
C TRP A 167 -11.30 -5.94 15.19
N PRO A 168 -10.05 -5.90 15.66
CA PRO A 168 -9.08 -4.92 15.19
C PRO A 168 -8.67 -5.15 13.72
N TYR A 169 -8.67 -6.41 13.28
CA TYR A 169 -8.37 -6.80 11.91
C TYR A 169 -9.14 -8.07 11.53
N LEU A 170 -9.26 -8.30 10.22
CA LEU A 170 -9.92 -9.48 9.66
C LEU A 170 -8.86 -10.44 9.14
N THR A 171 -9.01 -11.73 9.47
CA THR A 171 -8.42 -12.84 8.71
C THR A 171 -9.56 -13.77 8.27
N LEU A 172 -9.41 -14.37 7.09
CA LEU A 172 -10.43 -15.29 6.57
C LEU A 172 -10.59 -16.51 7.48
N GLU A 173 -9.50 -16.99 8.04
CA GLU A 173 -9.49 -18.12 8.98
C GLU A 173 -10.31 -17.82 10.24
N ARG A 174 -10.09 -16.67 10.88
CA ARG A 174 -10.86 -16.23 12.06
C ARG A 174 -12.34 -16.09 11.71
N TYR A 175 -12.66 -15.50 10.56
CA TYR A 175 -14.04 -15.38 10.09
C TYR A 175 -14.73 -16.73 9.92
N ARG A 176 -14.08 -17.68 9.25
CA ARG A 176 -14.62 -19.04 9.06
C ARG A 176 -14.82 -19.75 10.39
N HIS A 177 -13.87 -19.63 11.32
CA HIS A 177 -13.98 -20.24 12.65
C HIS A 177 -15.15 -19.68 13.45
N TRP A 178 -15.30 -18.36 13.53
CA TRP A 178 -16.38 -17.71 14.27
C TRP A 178 -17.76 -17.95 13.63
N SER A 179 -17.86 -17.79 12.31
CA SER A 179 -19.16 -17.89 11.62
C SER A 179 -19.59 -19.32 11.33
N GLY A 180 -18.66 -20.27 11.19
CA GLY A 180 -18.92 -21.61 10.66
C GLY A 180 -19.32 -21.60 9.18
N LEU A 181 -19.08 -20.49 8.46
CA LEU A 181 -19.41 -20.35 7.04
C LEU A 181 -18.17 -20.55 6.17
N GLU A 182 -18.36 -21.26 5.07
CA GLU A 182 -17.36 -21.35 3.99
C GLU A 182 -17.46 -20.11 3.10
N VAL A 183 -16.47 -19.21 3.23
CA VAL A 183 -16.35 -18.00 2.40
C VAL A 183 -15.21 -18.12 1.41
N LEU A 184 -15.36 -17.51 0.24
CA LEU A 184 -14.30 -17.40 -0.76
C LEU A 184 -13.03 -16.79 -0.16
N PRO A 185 -11.83 -17.19 -0.64
CA PRO A 185 -10.56 -16.76 -0.07
C PRO A 185 -10.17 -15.32 -0.45
N ILE A 186 -11.14 -14.41 -0.54
CA ILE A 186 -10.99 -13.01 -0.93
C ILE A 186 -11.92 -12.12 -0.10
N LEU A 187 -11.60 -10.83 -0.08
CA LEU A 187 -12.46 -9.76 0.44
C LEU A 187 -12.72 -8.77 -0.69
N VAL A 188 -13.96 -8.32 -0.83
CA VAL A 188 -14.34 -7.30 -1.80
C VAL A 188 -14.50 -5.96 -1.09
N LEU A 189 -13.74 -4.96 -1.51
CA LEU A 189 -13.89 -3.57 -1.08
C LEU A 189 -14.97 -2.93 -1.93
N GLN A 190 -16.16 -2.70 -1.37
CA GLN A 190 -17.29 -2.14 -2.12
C GLN A 190 -16.95 -0.75 -2.67
N THR A 191 -17.23 -0.50 -3.94
CA THR A 191 -17.07 0.79 -4.62
C THR A 191 -18.39 1.40 -5.07
N SER A 192 -19.46 0.60 -5.17
CA SER A 192 -20.80 1.10 -5.49
C SER A 192 -21.37 1.98 -4.36
N GLU A 193 -22.09 3.04 -4.72
CA GLU A 193 -22.62 4.05 -3.78
C GLU A 193 -24.06 3.78 -3.33
N ASP A 194 -24.44 2.50 -3.22
CA ASP A 194 -25.84 2.09 -3.02
C ASP A 194 -26.37 2.45 -1.62
N ASP A 195 -25.47 2.59 -0.65
CA ASP A 195 -25.79 2.97 0.73
C ASP A 195 -24.95 4.17 1.16
N LYS A 196 -25.62 5.28 1.47
CA LYS A 196 -25.01 6.58 1.84
C LYS A 196 -24.48 6.60 3.28
N ASN A 197 -24.80 5.60 4.09
CA ASN A 197 -24.32 5.51 5.47
C ASN A 197 -22.84 5.08 5.53
N PHE A 198 -22.28 4.58 4.43
CA PHE A 198 -20.92 4.09 4.37
C PHE A 198 -20.02 4.95 3.49
N ILE A 199 -18.84 5.26 3.99
CA ILE A 199 -17.78 5.94 3.25
C ILE A 199 -16.84 4.90 2.64
N ARG A 200 -16.74 4.88 1.32
CA ARG A 200 -15.97 3.88 0.55
C ARG A 200 -14.71 4.47 -0.06
N GLN A 201 -13.93 5.17 0.76
CA GLN A 201 -12.63 5.72 0.37
C GLN A 201 -11.51 4.78 0.81
N TRP A 202 -11.18 3.83 -0.05
CA TRP A 202 -10.17 2.82 0.26
C TRP A 202 -8.75 3.39 0.14
N PRO A 203 -7.84 3.07 1.08
CA PRO A 203 -6.45 3.46 0.97
C PRO A 203 -5.83 2.78 -0.24
N THR A 204 -5.40 3.56 -1.23
CA THR A 204 -4.57 3.03 -2.32
C THR A 204 -3.16 2.83 -1.79
N PRO A 205 -2.52 1.66 -2.04
CA PRO A 205 -1.10 1.50 -1.78
C PRO A 205 -0.35 2.58 -2.56
N LYS A 206 0.14 3.61 -1.84
CA LYS A 206 0.98 4.64 -2.45
C LYS A 206 2.36 4.05 -2.67
N VAL A 207 2.61 3.59 -3.88
CA VAL A 207 3.96 3.22 -4.28
C VAL A 207 4.70 4.51 -4.61
N SER A 208 5.49 5.01 -3.66
CA SER A 208 6.29 6.23 -3.85
C SER A 208 7.66 5.88 -4.40
N ASP A 209 7.90 6.22 -5.66
CA ASP A 209 9.20 6.18 -6.34
C ASP A 209 10.04 7.44 -6.05
N LEU A 210 9.38 8.56 -5.78
CA LEU A 210 9.99 9.87 -5.52
C LEU A 210 11.05 9.85 -4.42
N MET A 211 10.85 9.05 -3.37
CA MET A 211 11.84 8.92 -2.29
C MET A 211 13.17 8.39 -2.82
N HIS A 212 13.12 7.36 -3.66
CA HIS A 212 14.31 6.73 -4.25
C HIS A 212 14.99 7.65 -5.26
N ILE A 213 14.20 8.40 -6.05
CA ILE A 213 14.73 9.43 -6.96
C ILE A 213 15.46 10.53 -6.18
N GLY A 214 14.89 11.00 -5.06
CA GLY A 214 15.53 11.99 -4.19
C GLY A 214 16.88 11.51 -3.65
N TYR A 215 16.95 10.26 -3.20
CA TYR A 215 18.22 9.66 -2.77
C TYR A 215 19.23 9.51 -3.91
N ALA A 216 18.79 9.15 -5.12
CA ALA A 216 19.67 9.08 -6.28
C ALA A 216 20.33 10.43 -6.59
N ILE A 217 19.54 11.51 -6.60
CA ILE A 217 20.04 12.88 -6.77
C ILE A 217 21.06 13.23 -5.69
N GLN A 218 20.78 12.88 -4.43
CA GLN A 218 21.68 13.10 -3.31
C GLN A 218 23.04 12.38 -3.51
N TRP A 219 23.02 11.11 -3.93
CA TRP A 219 24.25 10.35 -4.19
C TRP A 219 25.08 10.93 -5.33
N PHE A 220 24.44 11.34 -6.42
CA PHE A 220 25.13 12.03 -7.51
C PHE A 220 25.67 13.40 -7.11
N ALA A 221 24.94 14.16 -6.29
CA ALA A 221 25.41 15.43 -5.74
C ALA A 221 26.66 15.23 -4.87
N PHE A 222 26.70 14.20 -4.02
CA PHE A 222 27.90 13.86 -3.25
C PHE A 222 29.08 13.46 -4.14
N ALA A 223 28.83 12.72 -5.23
CA ALA A 223 29.87 12.37 -6.19
C ALA A 223 30.47 13.63 -6.85
N ILE A 224 29.63 14.60 -7.21
CA ILE A 224 30.06 15.90 -7.76
C ILE A 224 30.84 16.71 -6.72
N ILE A 225 30.37 16.77 -5.48
CA ILE A 225 31.06 17.48 -4.38
C ILE A 225 32.44 16.86 -4.13
N ALA A 226 32.54 15.53 -4.09
CA ALA A 226 33.82 14.83 -3.93
C ALA A 226 34.81 15.20 -5.05
N LEU A 227 34.33 15.25 -6.30
CA LEU A 227 35.12 15.69 -7.44
C LEU A 227 35.58 17.15 -7.32
N LEU A 228 34.67 18.06 -6.94
CA LEU A 228 34.98 19.48 -6.77
C LEU A 228 35.99 19.73 -5.63
N VAL A 229 35.85 19.00 -4.53
CA VAL A 229 36.80 19.04 -3.41
C VAL A 229 38.17 18.55 -3.87
N TRP A 230 38.24 17.43 -4.58
CA TRP A 230 39.49 16.93 -5.15
C TRP A 230 40.14 17.93 -6.11
N LEU A 231 39.37 18.52 -7.03
CA LEU A 231 39.85 19.57 -7.95
C LEU A 231 40.41 20.75 -7.16
N ARG A 232 39.67 21.26 -6.16
CA ARG A 232 40.10 22.37 -5.32
C ARG A 232 41.41 22.06 -4.58
N LEU A 233 41.54 20.87 -3.99
CA LEU A 233 42.75 20.45 -3.29
C LEU A 233 43.95 20.27 -4.22
N SER A 234 43.68 19.94 -5.49
CA SER A 234 44.71 19.79 -6.53
C SER A 234 45.20 21.12 -7.08
N TYR A 235 44.45 22.22 -6.95
CA TYR A 235 44.91 23.57 -7.30
C TYR A 235 45.53 24.26 -6.08
N GLN A 236 46.86 24.23 -5.97
CA GLN A 236 47.58 24.87 -4.87
C GLN A 236 48.21 26.19 -5.31
N LYS A 237 48.17 27.18 -4.41
CA LYS A 237 48.82 28.48 -4.61
C LYS A 237 50.29 28.32 -4.21
N VAL A 238 51.20 28.43 -5.17
CA VAL A 238 52.64 28.46 -4.87
C VAL A 238 53.01 29.89 -4.51
N SER A 239 53.39 30.15 -3.26
CA SER A 239 54.03 31.40 -2.87
C SER A 239 55.53 31.26 -3.11
N ASN A 240 56.06 31.97 -4.10
CA ASN A 240 57.50 32.15 -4.22
C ASN A 240 57.92 33.10 -3.08
N GLU A 241 58.56 32.56 -2.04
CA GLU A 241 59.33 33.39 -1.12
C GLU A 241 60.60 33.83 -1.85
N THR A 242 60.69 35.12 -2.19
CA THR A 242 61.95 35.73 -2.64
C THR A 242 62.90 35.77 -1.46
N ALA A 243 64.03 35.08 -1.60
CA ALA A 243 65.16 35.07 -0.67
C ALA A 243 65.77 36.47 -0.47
#